data_AF-A0A2E8S226-F1
#
_entry.id   AF-A0A2E8S226-F1
#
_cell.length_a   1.000
_cell.length_b   1.000
_cell.length_c   1.000
_cell.angle_alpha   90.00
_cell.angle_beta   90.00
_cell.angle_gamma   90.00
#
_symmetry.space_group_name_H-M   'P 1'
#
loop_
_entity.id
_entity.type
_entity.pdbx_description
1 polymer ?
#
loop_
_entity_poly.entity_id
_entity_poly.type
_entity_poly.pdbx_seq_one_letter_code
_entity_poly.pdbx_strand_id
1 'polypeptide(L)'
;MARWLPTLIFVVCLNANCADSRSSSVDSTDSLGTDITTAVELAPCDDYVGGPIPMSTDIAVEAFPNYDEELAALDLSSLPEDIDLSTEDSLRRGIVAYMLEQKFTELPDVLKRDELLAAGPMGHAVLAAYLVAQNKGDEGIDLIFLRRGLHRYYQCVRAFPLTLEGFKESVYDYTEDSGYFFESGIKDSTRYIRDNHELLVYIAETVDAADTAEPIVRETEIMLGGSRSDGALDFLVYDHDGKLMDRSPFMAFSGDTVVGSAPYTCMSCHIIPGEFSFGRVFPDM
;
A
#
# COMPACT_ATOMS: atom_id res chain seq x y z
N MET A 1 -17.15 10.20 36.48
CA MET A 1 -18.11 10.27 35.36
C MET A 1 -17.31 10.50 34.08
N ALA A 2 -16.82 9.42 33.48
CA ALA A 2 -15.99 9.47 32.28
C ALA A 2 -16.91 9.39 31.06
N ARG A 3 -16.82 10.41 30.19
CA ARG A 3 -17.51 10.45 28.90
C ARG A 3 -16.66 9.70 27.88
N TRP A 4 -17.24 8.65 27.33
CA TRP A 4 -16.77 7.93 26.15
C TRP A 4 -16.93 8.84 24.91
N LEU A 5 -15.85 9.01 24.15
CA LEU A 5 -15.92 9.49 22.76
C LEU A 5 -16.07 8.25 21.85
N PRO A 6 -17.00 8.24 20.88
CA PRO A 6 -17.05 7.19 19.88
C PRO A 6 -15.99 7.46 18.80
N THR A 7 -15.06 6.53 18.65
CA THR A 7 -14.15 6.45 17.51
C THR A 7 -14.99 6.18 16.26
N LEU A 8 -15.16 7.18 15.40
CA LEU A 8 -15.72 7.01 14.06
C LEU A 8 -14.71 6.21 13.23
N ILE A 9 -15.03 4.96 12.96
CA ILE A 9 -14.34 4.14 11.96
C ILE A 9 -14.84 4.62 10.60
N PHE A 10 -14.01 5.34 9.85
CA PHE A 10 -14.28 5.69 8.46
C PHE A 10 -14.15 4.42 7.61
N VAL A 11 -15.29 3.82 7.27
CA VAL A 11 -15.43 2.78 6.25
C VAL A 11 -15.64 3.49 4.91
N VAL A 12 -14.59 3.65 4.11
CA VAL A 12 -14.65 4.48 2.88
C VAL A 12 -15.03 3.70 1.61
N CYS A 13 -15.01 2.36 1.53
CA CYS A 13 -15.20 1.70 0.21
C CYS A 13 -16.05 0.43 0.17
N LEU A 14 -16.98 0.20 1.10
CA LEU A 14 -17.69 -1.10 1.18
C LEU A 14 -18.92 -1.30 0.27
N ASN A 15 -19.22 -0.42 -0.71
CA ASN A 15 -20.43 -0.57 -1.54
C ASN A 15 -20.27 -0.13 -3.01
N ALA A 16 -19.39 -0.80 -3.76
CA ALA A 16 -19.44 -0.77 -5.23
C ALA A 16 -19.55 -2.19 -5.79
N ASN A 17 -20.69 -2.48 -6.44
CA ASN A 17 -20.97 -3.72 -7.16
C ASN A 17 -19.88 -4.00 -8.20
N CYS A 18 -19.12 -5.07 -8.06
CA CYS A 18 -18.19 -5.56 -9.08
C CYS A 18 -18.57 -7.00 -9.43
N ALA A 19 -19.04 -7.20 -10.67
CA ALA A 19 -19.40 -8.50 -11.22
C ALA A 19 -18.31 -9.03 -12.16
N ASP A 20 -18.27 -10.36 -12.20
CA ASP A 20 -17.28 -11.30 -12.70
C ASP A 20 -17.10 -11.33 -14.24
N SER A 21 -15.86 -11.48 -14.74
CA SER A 21 -15.52 -12.45 -15.81
C SER A 21 -14.00 -12.63 -16.01
N ARG A 22 -13.58 -13.90 -16.13
CA ARG A 22 -12.21 -14.44 -16.27
C ARG A 22 -11.70 -14.49 -17.73
N SER A 23 -10.37 -14.45 -17.98
CA SER A 23 -9.55 -15.65 -18.33
C SER A 23 -8.11 -15.39 -18.85
N SER A 24 -7.16 -16.15 -18.29
CA SER A 24 -6.00 -16.89 -18.86
C SER A 24 -4.74 -16.23 -19.48
N SER A 25 -3.61 -16.42 -18.76
CA SER A 25 -2.28 -16.99 -19.11
C SER A 25 -1.45 -16.50 -20.30
N VAL A 26 -0.16 -16.17 -20.08
CA VAL A 26 1.03 -16.63 -20.85
C VAL A 26 2.30 -16.57 -19.98
N ASP A 27 3.23 -17.48 -20.28
CA ASP A 27 4.49 -17.89 -19.65
C ASP A 27 5.74 -17.28 -20.37
N SER A 28 6.90 -17.44 -19.73
CA SER A 28 8.29 -17.40 -20.25
C SER A 28 9.13 -16.10 -20.22
N THR A 29 10.06 -16.12 -19.25
CA THR A 29 11.51 -15.83 -19.31
C THR A 29 12.11 -15.30 -20.63
N ASP A 30 12.94 -14.25 -20.56
CA ASP A 30 14.38 -14.39 -20.73
C ASP A 30 15.19 -13.14 -20.31
N SER A 31 16.41 -13.39 -19.86
CA SER A 31 17.36 -12.42 -19.29
C SER A 31 18.22 -11.71 -20.33
N LEU A 32 18.39 -10.40 -20.21
CA LEU A 32 19.47 -9.60 -20.82
C LEU A 32 19.86 -8.53 -19.78
N GLY A 33 21.09 -8.47 -19.30
CA GLY A 33 22.25 -7.99 -20.04
C GLY A 33 22.69 -6.67 -19.38
N THR A 34 23.61 -6.77 -18.43
CA THR A 34 24.13 -5.67 -17.62
C THR A 34 25.06 -4.76 -18.42
N ASP A 35 24.71 -3.48 -18.56
CA ASP A 35 25.67 -2.44 -18.92
C ASP A 35 25.32 -1.11 -18.21
N ILE A 36 26.25 -0.68 -17.35
CA ILE A 36 26.35 0.56 -16.55
C ILE A 36 25.01 1.25 -16.23
N THR A 37 24.32 0.74 -15.20
CA THR A 37 23.27 1.48 -14.53
C THR A 37 23.90 2.52 -13.59
N THR A 38 23.53 3.79 -13.75
CA THR A 38 23.48 4.67 -12.58
C THR A 38 22.65 3.92 -11.55
N ALA A 39 23.25 3.59 -10.40
CA ALA A 39 22.55 2.81 -9.38
C ALA A 39 21.32 3.60 -8.95
N VAL A 40 20.12 3.11 -9.30
CA VAL A 40 18.85 3.72 -8.91
C VAL A 40 18.79 3.74 -7.39
N GLU A 41 18.58 4.92 -6.82
CA GLU A 41 18.46 5.07 -5.36
C GLU A 41 17.12 4.52 -4.90
N LEU A 42 17.16 3.64 -3.89
CA LEU A 42 15.99 2.91 -3.37
C LEU A 42 15.63 3.39 -1.97
N ALA A 43 14.36 3.28 -1.61
CA ALA A 43 13.86 3.70 -0.31
C ALA A 43 14.60 3.00 0.85
N PRO A 44 15.22 3.74 1.79
CA PRO A 44 15.93 3.17 2.92
C PRO A 44 14.95 2.76 4.04
N CYS A 45 15.31 1.75 4.84
CA CYS A 45 14.52 1.41 6.04
C CYS A 45 14.83 2.29 7.25
N ASP A 46 15.98 2.97 7.25
CA ASP A 46 16.41 3.79 8.39
C ASP A 46 15.81 5.21 8.38
N ASP A 47 15.16 5.60 7.29
CA ASP A 47 14.52 6.90 7.12
C ASP A 47 13.06 6.75 6.70
N TYR A 48 12.27 7.80 6.93
CA TYR A 48 10.89 7.88 6.47
C TYR A 48 10.86 8.54 5.10
N VAL A 49 10.17 7.92 4.15
CA VAL A 49 9.79 8.60 2.93
C VAL A 49 8.70 9.62 3.29
N GLY A 50 8.87 10.85 2.82
CA GLY A 50 7.96 11.94 3.13
C GLY A 50 6.67 11.89 2.31
N GLY A 51 5.83 12.90 2.50
CA GLY A 51 4.66 13.12 1.66
C GLY A 51 3.93 14.38 2.10
N PRO A 52 2.84 14.76 1.40
CA PRO A 52 2.11 15.98 1.68
C PRO A 52 1.66 16.01 3.14
N ILE A 53 2.12 17.04 3.87
CA ILE A 53 1.72 17.24 5.26
C ILE A 53 0.22 17.62 5.25
N PRO A 54 -0.64 16.90 5.99
CA PRO A 54 -2.05 17.25 6.08
C PRO A 54 -2.21 18.70 6.56
N MET A 55 -3.12 19.45 5.91
CA MET A 55 -3.42 20.83 6.32
C MET A 55 -4.18 20.90 7.65
N SER A 56 -4.73 19.77 8.13
CA SER A 56 -5.39 19.63 9.42
C SER A 56 -4.62 18.69 10.36
N THR A 57 -5.06 18.60 11.61
CA THR A 57 -4.57 17.61 12.60
C THR A 57 -4.95 16.16 12.24
N ASP A 58 -5.60 15.92 11.11
CA ASP A 58 -6.04 14.59 10.66
C ASP A 58 -4.91 13.89 9.89
N ILE A 59 -3.80 13.66 10.59
CA ILE A 59 -2.75 12.77 10.11
C ILE A 59 -3.34 11.36 10.09
N ALA A 60 -3.21 10.65 8.95
CA ALA A 60 -3.53 9.24 8.86
C ALA A 60 -2.85 8.50 10.01
N VAL A 61 -3.57 7.60 10.70
CA VAL A 61 -3.05 6.91 11.89
C VAL A 61 -1.72 6.17 11.62
N GLU A 62 -1.53 5.76 10.36
CA GLU A 62 -0.30 5.18 9.82
C GLU A 62 0.93 6.09 9.98
N ALA A 63 0.76 7.40 9.78
CA ALA A 63 1.83 8.39 9.81
C ALA A 63 2.05 8.98 11.22
N PHE A 64 1.45 8.40 12.26
CA PHE A 64 1.75 8.77 13.64
C PHE A 64 3.23 8.47 13.96
N PRO A 65 3.95 9.42 14.59
CA PRO A 65 5.38 9.29 14.84
C PRO A 65 5.69 8.16 15.84
N ASN A 66 6.98 7.89 16.05
CA ASN A 66 7.52 7.01 17.11
C ASN A 66 7.19 5.51 16.96
N TYR A 67 6.80 5.04 15.78
CA TYR A 67 6.56 3.61 15.57
C TYR A 67 7.77 2.75 15.95
N ASP A 68 8.96 3.14 15.52
CA ASP A 68 10.20 2.40 15.81
C ASP A 68 10.53 2.38 17.31
N GLU A 69 10.26 3.46 18.04
CA GLU A 69 10.44 3.54 19.50
C GLU A 69 9.44 2.63 20.23
N GLU A 70 8.17 2.65 19.81
CA GLU A 70 7.13 1.77 20.35
C GLU A 70 7.46 0.30 20.09
N LEU A 71 7.90 -0.04 18.87
CA LEU A 71 8.31 -1.40 18.51
C LEU A 71 9.51 -1.86 19.35
N ALA A 72 10.53 -1.02 19.50
CA ALA A 72 11.72 -1.34 20.29
C ALA A 72 11.44 -1.53 21.79
N ALA A 73 10.35 -0.97 22.31
CA ALA A 73 9.93 -1.14 23.70
C ALA A 73 9.20 -2.48 23.96
N LEU A 74 8.82 -3.21 22.90
CA LEU A 74 8.10 -4.48 23.00
C LEU A 74 9.08 -5.66 23.11
N ASP A 75 8.80 -6.57 24.04
CA ASP A 75 9.51 -7.86 24.11
C ASP A 75 8.78 -8.92 23.27
N LEU A 76 9.09 -8.97 21.97
CA LEU A 76 8.51 -9.96 21.07
C LEU A 76 8.86 -11.41 21.44
N SER A 77 9.92 -11.63 22.24
CA SER A 77 10.30 -12.98 22.70
C SER A 77 9.37 -13.52 23.79
N SER A 78 8.58 -12.65 24.42
CA SER A 78 7.57 -13.02 25.42
C SER A 78 6.32 -13.66 24.82
N LEU A 79 6.10 -13.50 23.51
CA LEU A 79 4.99 -14.11 22.80
C LEU A 79 5.11 -15.65 22.76
N PRO A 80 3.98 -16.37 22.72
CA PRO A 80 3.98 -17.80 22.47
C PRO A 80 4.66 -18.13 21.14
N GLU A 81 5.12 -19.37 21.00
CA GLU A 81 5.70 -19.87 19.74
C GLU A 81 4.68 -19.83 18.60
N ASP A 82 3.41 -20.12 18.93
CA ASP A 82 2.28 -20.15 18.00
C ASP A 82 1.45 -18.88 18.13
N ILE A 83 1.28 -18.17 17.02
CA ILE A 83 0.44 -16.98 16.89
C ILE A 83 -0.85 -17.39 16.17
N ASP A 84 -1.94 -17.47 16.93
CA ASP A 84 -3.25 -17.89 16.42
C ASP A 84 -4.00 -16.72 15.77
N LEU A 85 -4.27 -16.87 14.48
CA LEU A 85 -5.04 -15.96 13.64
C LEU A 85 -6.44 -16.51 13.28
N SER A 86 -6.85 -17.65 13.83
CA SER A 86 -8.12 -18.32 13.47
C SER A 86 -9.36 -17.48 13.80
N THR A 87 -9.27 -16.60 14.79
CA THR A 87 -10.35 -15.69 15.20
C THR A 87 -10.32 -14.35 14.49
N GLU A 88 -9.29 -14.09 13.69
CA GLU A 88 -9.13 -12.82 12.98
C GLU A 88 -10.13 -12.69 11.84
N ASP A 89 -10.64 -11.47 11.66
CA ASP A 89 -11.40 -11.15 10.46
C ASP A 89 -10.51 -11.16 9.21
N SER A 90 -11.16 -11.26 8.05
CA SER A 90 -10.48 -11.37 6.78
C SER A 90 -9.68 -10.13 6.40
N LEU A 91 -10.02 -8.94 6.92
CA LEU A 91 -9.24 -7.72 6.65
C LEU A 91 -7.88 -7.81 7.34
N ARG A 92 -7.85 -8.13 8.65
CA ARG A 92 -6.59 -8.29 9.40
C ARG A 92 -5.73 -9.39 8.80
N ARG A 93 -6.34 -10.54 8.49
CA ARG A 93 -5.63 -11.65 7.82
C ARG A 93 -5.11 -11.27 6.44
N GLY A 94 -5.88 -10.52 5.65
CA GLY A 94 -5.45 -10.01 4.34
C GLY A 94 -4.23 -9.09 4.43
N ILE A 95 -4.20 -8.20 5.43
CA ILE A 95 -3.05 -7.33 5.68
C ILE A 95 -1.84 -8.15 6.12
N VAL A 96 -2.00 -9.12 7.02
CA VAL A 96 -0.91 -10.02 7.44
C VAL A 96 -0.38 -10.81 6.24
N ALA A 97 -1.25 -11.39 5.42
CA ALA A 97 -0.86 -12.10 4.20
C ALA A 97 -0.04 -11.19 3.27
N TYR A 98 -0.48 -9.96 3.05
CA TYR A 98 0.24 -8.97 2.26
C TYR A 98 1.60 -8.59 2.87
N MET A 99 1.67 -8.37 4.17
CA MET A 99 2.94 -8.03 4.85
C MET A 99 3.97 -9.17 4.74
N LEU A 100 3.50 -10.42 4.72
CA LEU A 100 4.34 -11.62 4.65
C LEU A 100 4.54 -12.13 3.22
N GLU A 101 4.02 -11.43 2.21
CA GLU A 101 4.06 -11.84 0.80
C GLU A 101 3.53 -13.26 0.56
N GLN A 102 2.46 -13.60 1.28
CA GLN A 102 1.73 -14.86 1.15
C GLN A 102 0.37 -14.62 0.51
N LYS A 103 -0.10 -15.58 -0.29
CA LYS A 103 -1.48 -15.55 -0.77
C LYS A 103 -2.42 -15.68 0.41
N PHE A 104 -3.49 -14.89 0.42
CA PHE A 104 -4.50 -14.95 1.46
C PHE A 104 -5.06 -16.37 1.69
N THR A 105 -5.29 -17.13 0.61
CA THR A 105 -5.79 -18.52 0.67
C THR A 105 -4.77 -19.53 1.17
N GLU A 106 -3.48 -19.16 1.22
CA GLU A 106 -2.37 -19.99 1.68
C GLU A 106 -1.89 -19.58 3.09
N LEU A 107 -2.36 -18.44 3.63
CA LEU A 107 -2.04 -17.98 4.98
C LEU A 107 -2.63 -18.95 6.02
N PRO A 108 -1.79 -19.64 6.82
CA PRO A 108 -2.28 -20.57 7.83
C PRO A 108 -2.99 -19.84 8.97
N ASP A 109 -3.84 -20.58 9.69
CA ASP A 109 -4.48 -20.07 10.91
C ASP A 109 -3.49 -19.85 12.05
N VAL A 110 -2.35 -20.53 12.03
CA VAL A 110 -1.32 -20.41 13.05
C VAL A 110 0.01 -20.09 12.38
N LEU A 111 0.61 -18.97 12.78
CA LEU A 111 1.95 -18.57 12.36
C LEU A 111 2.97 -18.89 13.45
N LYS A 112 4.20 -19.20 13.05
CA LYS A 112 5.31 -19.42 13.98
C LYS A 112 6.01 -18.10 14.29
N ARG A 113 6.17 -17.79 15.57
CA ARG A 113 6.86 -16.58 16.03
C ARG A 113 8.26 -16.46 15.42
N ASP A 114 9.03 -17.54 15.44
CA ASP A 114 10.41 -17.51 14.95
C ASP A 114 10.48 -17.35 13.41
N GLU A 115 9.48 -17.83 12.66
CA GLU A 115 9.35 -17.56 11.22
C GLU A 115 9.01 -16.09 10.95
N LEU A 116 8.15 -15.48 11.78
CA LEU A 116 7.83 -14.06 11.71
C LEU A 116 9.04 -13.17 12.05
N LEU A 117 9.84 -13.55 13.05
CA LEU A 117 11.11 -12.86 13.34
C LEU A 117 12.07 -12.96 12.13
N ALA A 118 12.14 -14.14 11.50
CA ALA A 118 12.98 -14.35 10.33
C ALA A 118 12.48 -13.62 9.07
N ALA A 119 11.18 -13.30 8.97
CA ALA A 119 10.59 -12.53 7.88
C ALA A 119 10.96 -11.02 7.92
N GLY A 120 11.73 -10.58 8.92
CA GLY A 120 12.27 -9.23 8.99
C GLY A 120 11.25 -8.18 9.48
N PRO A 121 11.40 -6.90 9.09
CA PRO A 121 10.60 -5.80 9.66
C PRO A 121 9.09 -5.98 9.56
N MET A 122 8.60 -6.58 8.46
CA MET A 122 7.16 -6.85 8.31
C MET A 122 6.66 -7.92 9.28
N GLY A 123 7.40 -9.01 9.48
CA GLY A 123 7.03 -10.03 10.45
C GLY A 123 7.14 -9.53 11.89
N HIS A 124 8.13 -8.68 12.19
CA HIS A 124 8.22 -7.96 13.48
C HIS A 124 6.98 -7.09 13.73
N ALA A 125 6.53 -6.35 12.72
CA ALA A 125 5.34 -5.53 12.82
C ALA A 125 4.06 -6.34 13.10
N VAL A 126 3.91 -7.52 12.48
CA VAL A 126 2.80 -8.45 12.76
C VAL A 126 2.83 -8.94 14.21
N LEU A 127 4.00 -9.41 14.68
CA LEU A 127 4.17 -9.86 16.08
C LEU A 127 3.88 -8.74 17.08
N ALA A 128 4.40 -7.54 16.80
CA ALA A 128 4.19 -6.39 17.65
C ALA A 128 2.71 -6.01 17.74
N ALA A 129 1.99 -6.00 16.62
CA ALA A 129 0.56 -5.73 16.60
C ALA A 129 -0.25 -6.75 17.40
N TYR A 130 0.14 -8.03 17.37
CA TYR A 130 -0.45 -9.08 18.19
C TYR A 130 -0.17 -8.87 19.70
N LEU A 131 1.08 -8.57 20.07
CA LEU A 131 1.44 -8.29 21.47
C LEU A 131 0.76 -7.02 22.02
N VAL A 132 0.61 -5.99 21.19
CA VAL A 132 -0.08 -4.74 21.56
C VAL A 132 -1.55 -5.01 21.89
N ALA A 133 -2.25 -5.85 21.13
CA ALA A 133 -3.61 -6.26 21.45
C ALA A 133 -3.67 -7.04 22.78
N GLN A 134 -2.79 -8.03 22.98
CA GLN A 134 -2.74 -8.78 24.24
C GLN A 134 -2.51 -7.87 25.46
N ASN A 135 -1.60 -6.89 25.34
CA ASN A 135 -1.32 -5.93 26.41
C ASN A 135 -2.51 -5.01 26.73
N LYS A 136 -3.40 -4.79 25.77
CA LYS A 136 -4.67 -4.05 25.97
C LYS A 136 -5.78 -4.93 26.54
N GLY A 137 -5.56 -6.24 26.62
CA GLY A 137 -6.58 -7.23 26.98
C GLY A 137 -7.57 -7.50 25.85
N ASP A 138 -7.21 -7.14 24.61
CA ASP A 138 -7.99 -7.44 23.42
C ASP A 138 -7.56 -8.80 22.84
N GLU A 139 -8.47 -9.46 22.14
CA GLU A 139 -8.15 -10.67 21.36
C GLU A 139 -7.56 -10.27 20.00
N GLY A 140 -6.60 -11.05 19.52
CA GLY A 140 -6.13 -10.96 18.14
C GLY A 140 -5.06 -9.90 17.86
N ILE A 141 -5.20 -9.19 16.75
CA ILE A 141 -4.23 -8.19 16.24
C ILE A 141 -4.76 -6.76 16.38
N ASP A 142 -3.91 -5.88 16.92
CA ASP A 142 -4.15 -4.44 16.91
C ASP A 142 -4.01 -3.86 15.50
N LEU A 143 -5.15 -3.56 14.87
CA LEU A 143 -5.19 -3.10 13.49
C LEU A 143 -4.46 -1.76 13.27
N ILE A 144 -4.45 -0.87 14.26
CA ILE A 144 -3.79 0.44 14.12
C ILE A 144 -2.28 0.24 14.11
N PHE A 145 -1.76 -0.57 15.03
CA PHE A 145 -0.33 -0.88 15.08
C PHE A 145 0.12 -1.65 13.84
N LEU A 146 -0.69 -2.59 13.35
CA LEU A 146 -0.43 -3.34 12.12
C LEU A 146 -0.30 -2.40 10.91
N ARG A 147 -1.26 -1.48 10.73
CA ARG A 147 -1.26 -0.51 9.64
C ARG A 147 -0.06 0.43 9.69
N ARG A 148 0.33 0.90 10.88
CA ARG A 148 1.54 1.72 11.08
C ARG A 148 2.80 0.97 10.67
N GLY A 149 2.92 -0.30 11.06
CA GLY A 149 4.06 -1.13 10.68
C GLY A 149 4.16 -1.41 9.18
N LEU A 150 3.01 -1.70 8.55
CA LEU A 150 2.93 -1.80 7.09
C LEU A 150 3.41 -0.50 6.43
N HIS A 151 2.85 0.64 6.80
CA HIS A 151 3.25 1.94 6.26
C HIS A 151 4.75 2.23 6.46
N ARG A 152 5.27 1.97 7.66
CA ARG A 152 6.67 2.25 8.03
C ARG A 152 7.69 1.53 7.17
N TYR A 153 7.45 0.25 6.90
CA TYR A 153 8.45 -0.62 6.26
C TYR A 153 8.16 -0.92 4.80
N TYR A 154 6.96 -0.62 4.30
CA TYR A 154 6.53 -1.06 2.98
C TYR A 154 7.47 -0.63 1.86
N GLN A 155 7.78 0.66 1.76
CA GLN A 155 8.57 1.15 0.64
C GLN A 155 10.01 0.64 0.64
N CYS A 156 10.60 0.48 1.82
CA CYS A 156 11.98 0.01 1.95
C CYS A 156 12.12 -1.50 1.78
N VAL A 157 11.19 -2.30 2.34
CA VAL A 157 11.19 -3.76 2.18
C VAL A 157 10.96 -4.14 0.72
N ARG A 158 10.13 -3.38 0.01
CA ARG A 158 9.94 -3.55 -1.44
C ARG A 158 11.02 -2.89 -2.29
N ALA A 159 11.91 -2.11 -1.67
CA ALA A 159 13.04 -1.44 -2.29
C ALA A 159 12.64 -0.60 -3.52
N PHE A 160 11.61 0.24 -3.38
CA PHE A 160 11.14 1.05 -4.51
C PHE A 160 12.10 2.19 -4.87
N PRO A 161 12.19 2.58 -6.16
CA PRO A 161 12.93 3.76 -6.60
C PRO A 161 12.44 5.03 -5.91
N LEU A 162 13.36 5.83 -5.36
CA LEU A 162 13.04 7.11 -4.70
C LEU A 162 12.58 8.19 -5.68
N THR A 163 12.86 8.03 -6.96
CA THR A 163 12.46 8.99 -7.99
C THR A 163 11.71 8.32 -9.13
N LEU A 164 10.82 9.09 -9.75
CA LEU A 164 10.08 8.68 -10.94
C LEU A 164 11.02 8.45 -12.12
N GLU A 165 12.13 9.21 -12.20
CA GLU A 165 13.19 8.92 -13.16
C GLU A 165 13.82 7.55 -12.92
N GLY A 166 14.15 7.24 -11.66
CA GLY A 166 14.67 5.92 -11.29
C GLY A 166 13.69 4.80 -11.59
N PHE A 167 12.38 5.04 -11.43
CA PHE A 167 11.34 4.10 -11.85
C PHE A 167 11.35 3.87 -13.37
N LYS A 168 11.40 4.94 -14.18
CA LYS A 168 11.43 4.83 -15.64
C LYS A 168 12.68 4.10 -16.13
N GLU A 169 13.83 4.37 -15.52
CA GLU A 169 15.11 3.72 -15.86
C GLU A 169 15.13 2.22 -15.49
N SER A 170 14.55 1.83 -14.36
CA SER A 170 14.68 0.47 -13.82
C SER A 170 13.48 -0.45 -14.06
N VAL A 171 12.29 0.11 -14.27
CA VAL A 171 11.03 -0.64 -14.38
C VAL A 171 10.39 -0.42 -15.73
N TYR A 172 9.92 0.79 -16.02
CA TYR A 172 9.18 1.08 -17.24
C TYR A 172 9.12 2.58 -17.56
N ASP A 173 9.69 2.97 -18.70
CA ASP A 173 9.54 4.31 -19.25
C ASP A 173 8.27 4.42 -20.08
N TYR A 174 7.29 5.14 -19.53
CA TYR A 174 5.95 5.28 -20.08
C TYR A 174 5.73 6.62 -20.80
N THR A 175 6.76 7.46 -20.96
CA THR A 175 6.56 8.86 -21.43
C THR A 175 5.97 8.94 -22.83
N GLU A 176 6.30 7.98 -23.70
CA GLU A 176 5.82 7.91 -25.09
C GLU A 176 4.50 7.13 -25.24
N ASP A 177 3.99 6.53 -24.17
CA ASP A 177 2.75 5.76 -24.23
C ASP A 177 1.54 6.66 -24.44
N SER A 178 0.63 6.18 -25.29
CA SER A 178 -0.72 6.75 -25.38
C SER A 178 -1.54 6.35 -24.16
N GLY A 179 -2.36 7.28 -23.69
CA GLY A 179 -3.31 7.08 -22.60
C GLY A 179 -4.65 7.75 -22.88
N TYR A 180 -5.45 7.88 -21.84
CA TYR A 180 -6.72 8.59 -21.90
C TYR A 180 -6.97 9.40 -20.62
N PHE A 181 -7.72 10.49 -20.76
CA PHE A 181 -8.14 11.33 -19.65
C PHE A 181 -9.51 10.90 -19.13
N PHE A 182 -9.70 10.94 -17.81
CA PHE A 182 -11.03 10.83 -17.19
C PHE A 182 -11.13 11.68 -15.92
N GLU A 183 -12.35 12.08 -15.56
CA GLU A 183 -12.60 12.81 -14.32
C GLU A 183 -12.68 11.85 -13.13
N SER A 184 -11.78 12.01 -12.15
CA SER A 184 -11.76 11.16 -10.95
C SER A 184 -12.38 11.86 -9.76
N GLY A 185 -13.56 11.39 -9.35
CA GLY A 185 -14.20 11.88 -8.13
C GLY A 185 -13.40 11.62 -6.86
N ILE A 186 -12.56 10.57 -6.84
CA ILE A 186 -11.70 10.24 -5.69
C ILE A 186 -10.50 11.21 -5.59
N LYS A 187 -10.05 11.79 -6.71
CA LYS A 187 -8.91 12.72 -6.74
C LYS A 187 -9.31 14.19 -6.89
N ASP A 188 -10.61 14.46 -7.06
CA ASP A 188 -11.18 15.78 -7.39
C ASP A 188 -10.47 16.47 -8.55
N SER A 189 -10.09 15.67 -9.56
CA SER A 189 -9.23 16.13 -10.62
C SER A 189 -9.26 15.16 -11.80
N THR A 190 -8.86 15.64 -12.97
CA THR A 190 -8.66 14.82 -14.15
C THR A 190 -7.45 13.91 -13.95
N ARG A 191 -7.56 12.69 -14.46
CA ARG A 191 -6.52 11.68 -14.42
C ARG A 191 -6.14 11.28 -15.83
N TYR A 192 -4.85 11.23 -16.12
CA TYR A 192 -4.33 10.62 -17.34
C TYR A 192 -3.85 9.20 -17.02
N ILE A 193 -4.46 8.21 -17.68
CA ILE A 193 -4.21 6.79 -17.44
C ILE A 193 -3.42 6.19 -18.58
N ARG A 194 -2.37 5.44 -18.21
CA ARG A 194 -1.57 4.62 -19.12
C ARG A 194 -1.40 3.25 -18.50
N ASP A 195 -1.31 2.23 -19.32
CA ASP A 195 -1.05 0.88 -18.84
C ASP A 195 -0.21 0.09 -19.84
N ASN A 196 0.61 -0.80 -19.29
CA ASN A 196 1.32 -1.82 -20.05
C ASN A 196 0.94 -3.18 -19.46
N HIS A 197 0.04 -3.87 -20.17
CA HIS A 197 -0.47 -5.18 -19.75
C HIS A 197 0.59 -6.29 -19.80
N GLU A 198 1.60 -6.18 -20.67
CA GLU A 198 2.68 -7.17 -20.76
C GLU A 198 3.60 -7.10 -19.54
N LEU A 199 3.87 -5.89 -19.06
CA LEU A 199 4.70 -5.63 -17.89
C LEU A 199 3.90 -5.53 -16.58
N LEU A 200 2.57 -5.61 -16.64
CA LEU A 200 1.66 -5.43 -15.52
C LEU A 200 1.87 -4.10 -14.77
N VAL A 201 2.17 -3.02 -15.51
CA VAL A 201 2.35 -1.67 -14.97
C VAL A 201 1.14 -0.82 -15.31
N TYR A 202 0.56 -0.16 -14.30
CA TYR A 202 -0.60 0.72 -14.46
C TYR A 202 -0.27 2.06 -13.84
N ILE A 203 -0.33 3.11 -14.65
CA ILE A 203 0.09 4.47 -14.28
C ILE A 203 -1.11 5.39 -14.34
N ALA A 204 -1.21 6.25 -13.34
CA ALA A 204 -2.28 7.21 -13.23
C ALA A 204 -1.73 8.54 -12.73
N GLU A 205 -1.67 9.51 -13.64
CA GLU A 205 -1.18 10.87 -13.38
C GLU A 205 -2.38 11.76 -13.02
N THR A 206 -2.36 12.38 -11.84
CA THR A 206 -3.33 13.44 -11.50
C THR A 206 -2.89 14.74 -12.14
N VAL A 207 -3.79 15.35 -12.92
CA VAL A 207 -3.46 16.52 -13.74
C VAL A 207 -4.31 17.72 -13.30
N ASP A 208 -3.63 18.75 -12.83
CA ASP A 208 -4.28 20.04 -12.60
C ASP A 208 -4.33 20.80 -13.93
N ALA A 209 -5.51 21.34 -14.26
CA ALA A 209 -5.77 22.08 -15.51
C ALA A 209 -5.55 21.27 -16.81
N ALA A 210 -6.21 20.12 -16.93
CA ALA A 210 -6.13 19.23 -18.09
C ALA A 210 -6.48 19.90 -19.45
N ASP A 211 -7.27 20.97 -19.44
CA ASP A 211 -7.66 21.72 -20.66
C ASP A 211 -6.60 22.73 -21.14
N THR A 212 -5.41 22.78 -20.53
CA THR A 212 -4.33 23.68 -20.93
C THR A 212 -3.36 23.02 -21.90
N ALA A 213 -2.61 23.85 -22.65
CA ALA A 213 -1.61 23.34 -23.60
C ALA A 213 -0.46 22.57 -22.92
N GLU A 214 -0.24 22.79 -21.63
CA GLU A 214 0.78 22.14 -20.81
C GLU A 214 0.13 21.67 -19.50
N PRO A 215 -0.51 20.48 -19.50
CA PRO A 215 -1.11 19.91 -18.29
C PRO A 215 -0.06 19.76 -17.19
N ILE A 216 -0.41 20.15 -15.96
CA ILE A 216 0.50 20.06 -14.82
C ILE A 216 0.21 18.78 -14.05
N VAL A 217 1.14 17.82 -14.07
CA VAL A 217 1.04 16.60 -13.27
C VAL A 217 1.33 16.95 -11.81
N ARG A 218 0.33 16.79 -10.94
CA ARG A 218 0.44 17.00 -9.49
C ARG A 218 1.01 15.79 -8.77
N GLU A 219 0.71 14.59 -9.28
CA GLU A 219 1.05 13.32 -8.65
C GLU A 219 1.01 12.20 -9.70
N THR A 220 1.89 11.22 -9.56
CA THR A 220 1.86 9.97 -10.34
C THR A 220 1.66 8.79 -9.39
N GLU A 221 0.57 8.05 -9.55
CA GLU A 221 0.34 6.78 -8.85
C GLU A 221 0.59 5.61 -9.79
N ILE A 222 1.28 4.58 -9.29
CA ILE A 222 1.65 3.41 -10.08
C ILE A 222 1.21 2.15 -9.33
N MET A 223 0.55 1.23 -10.03
CA MET A 223 0.34 -0.14 -9.58
C MET A 223 1.25 -1.08 -10.36
N LEU A 224 1.93 -1.97 -9.65
CA LEU A 224 2.79 -3.00 -10.22
C LEU A 224 2.21 -4.38 -9.91
N GLY A 225 1.98 -5.17 -10.96
CA GLY A 225 1.74 -6.60 -10.85
C GLY A 225 3.02 -7.39 -11.10
N GLY A 226 3.04 -8.64 -10.64
CA GLY A 226 4.17 -9.56 -10.88
C GLY A 226 5.45 -9.25 -10.10
N SER A 227 5.52 -8.12 -9.38
CA SER A 227 6.62 -7.78 -8.47
C SER A 227 6.60 -8.60 -7.18
N ARG A 228 5.45 -9.18 -6.82
CA ARG A 228 5.23 -9.91 -5.57
C ARG A 228 5.01 -11.41 -5.82
N SER A 229 5.55 -12.27 -4.95
CA SER A 229 5.36 -13.73 -5.02
C SER A 229 3.93 -14.18 -4.69
N ASP A 230 3.18 -13.38 -3.96
CA ASP A 230 1.75 -13.61 -3.68
C ASP A 230 0.83 -13.23 -4.86
N GLY A 231 1.36 -12.56 -5.88
CA GLY A 231 0.58 -12.07 -7.02
C GLY A 231 -0.31 -10.86 -6.72
N ALA A 232 -0.22 -10.25 -5.53
CA ALA A 232 -0.89 -8.99 -5.22
C ALA A 232 -0.22 -7.82 -5.96
N LEU A 233 -0.89 -6.67 -5.97
CA LEU A 233 -0.32 -5.42 -6.49
C LEU A 233 0.59 -4.73 -5.45
N ASP A 234 1.69 -4.17 -5.91
CA ASP A 234 2.40 -3.10 -5.21
C ASP A 234 1.88 -1.74 -5.69
N PHE A 235 1.82 -0.78 -4.78
CA PHE A 235 1.42 0.61 -5.00
C PHE A 235 2.60 1.55 -4.76
N LEU A 236 2.86 2.46 -5.70
CA LEU A 236 3.83 3.54 -5.58
C LEU A 236 3.14 4.87 -5.85
N VAL A 237 3.63 5.93 -5.20
CA VAL A 237 3.14 7.27 -5.40
C VAL A 237 4.33 8.21 -5.51
N TYR A 238 4.35 9.08 -6.51
CA TYR A 238 5.37 10.10 -6.72
C TYR A 238 4.71 11.49 -6.74
N ASP A 239 5.37 12.47 -6.13
CA ASP A 239 4.90 13.85 -6.14
C ASP A 239 5.16 14.55 -7.50
N HIS A 240 4.77 15.82 -7.59
CA HIS A 240 5.00 16.65 -8.78
C HIS A 240 6.49 16.83 -9.18
N ASP A 241 7.43 16.68 -8.23
CA ASP A 241 8.87 16.70 -8.49
C ASP A 241 9.40 15.31 -8.89
N GLY A 242 8.52 14.30 -8.93
CA GLY A 242 8.88 12.91 -9.17
C GLY A 242 9.57 12.26 -7.98
N LYS A 243 9.36 12.70 -6.73
CA LYS A 243 9.90 12.04 -5.53
C LYS A 243 8.89 11.07 -4.95
N LEU A 244 9.35 9.88 -4.54
CA LEU A 244 8.52 8.88 -3.89
C LEU A 244 7.88 9.49 -2.64
N MET A 245 6.59 9.22 -2.45
CA MET A 245 5.81 9.68 -1.31
C MET A 245 5.04 8.54 -0.65
N ASP A 246 4.86 8.65 0.66
CA ASP A 246 4.25 7.62 1.53
C ASP A 246 2.74 7.82 1.77
N ARG A 247 2.20 8.93 1.29
CA ARG A 247 0.80 9.34 1.49
C ARG A 247 0.33 10.20 0.33
N SER A 248 -0.96 10.22 0.06
CA SER A 248 -1.57 10.90 -1.07
C SER A 248 -2.90 11.57 -0.68
N PRO A 249 -3.27 12.71 -1.28
CA PRO A 249 -4.59 13.30 -1.09
C PRO A 249 -5.70 12.53 -1.82
N PHE A 250 -6.83 12.36 -1.15
CA PHE A 250 -8.06 11.74 -1.66
C PHE A 250 -9.28 12.54 -1.19
N MET A 251 -10.38 12.46 -1.93
CA MET A 251 -11.66 13.00 -1.49
C MET A 251 -12.37 12.03 -0.57
N ALA A 252 -12.70 12.51 0.63
CA ALA A 252 -13.60 11.81 1.53
C ALA A 252 -15.06 12.01 1.09
N PHE A 253 -15.95 11.13 1.54
CA PHE A 253 -17.39 11.26 1.33
C PHE A 253 -17.99 12.56 1.87
N SER A 254 -17.33 13.22 2.82
CA SER A 254 -17.77 14.53 3.31
C SER A 254 -17.60 15.65 2.29
N GLY A 255 -16.84 15.41 1.22
CA GLY A 255 -16.41 16.41 0.25
C GLY A 255 -15.11 17.12 0.65
N ASP A 256 -14.49 16.75 1.77
CA ASP A 256 -13.19 17.27 2.18
C ASP A 256 -12.05 16.40 1.62
N THR A 257 -10.91 17.02 1.33
CA THR A 257 -9.68 16.29 1.03
C THR A 257 -9.09 15.70 2.30
N VAL A 258 -8.83 14.40 2.30
CA VAL A 258 -8.11 13.67 3.33
C VAL A 258 -6.79 13.14 2.77
N VAL A 259 -5.77 13.01 3.63
CA VAL A 259 -4.50 12.40 3.23
C VAL A 259 -4.50 10.94 3.67
N GLY A 260 -4.43 10.02 2.71
CA GLY A 260 -4.36 8.59 2.95
C GLY A 260 -2.94 8.05 2.77
N SER A 261 -2.50 7.18 3.68
CA SER A 261 -1.18 6.55 3.60
C SER A 261 -1.17 5.34 2.65
N ALA A 262 -0.12 5.24 1.84
CA ALA A 262 0.21 4.05 1.07
C ALA A 262 0.93 3.03 1.99
N PRO A 263 0.76 1.71 1.74
CA PRO A 263 -0.11 1.12 0.72
C PRO A 263 -1.56 0.92 1.22
N TYR A 264 -1.84 1.06 2.52
CA TYR A 264 -3.12 0.65 3.11
C TYR A 264 -4.33 1.34 2.46
N THR A 265 -4.26 2.65 2.19
CA THR A 265 -5.38 3.37 1.55
C THR A 265 -5.65 2.82 0.15
N CYS A 266 -4.59 2.60 -0.64
CA CYS A 266 -4.68 2.02 -1.97
C CYS A 266 -5.26 0.60 -1.90
N MET A 267 -4.71 -0.25 -1.03
CA MET A 267 -5.22 -1.60 -0.76
C MET A 267 -6.71 -1.61 -0.43
N SER A 268 -7.19 -0.64 0.37
CA SER A 268 -8.60 -0.58 0.77
C SER A 268 -9.55 -0.25 -0.39
N CYS A 269 -9.08 0.50 -1.40
CA CYS A 269 -9.82 0.78 -2.62
C CYS A 269 -9.70 -0.35 -3.65
N HIS A 270 -8.59 -1.09 -3.60
CA HIS A 270 -8.24 -2.13 -4.57
C HIS A 270 -8.51 -3.56 -4.08
N ILE A 271 -9.16 -3.71 -2.92
CA ILE A 271 -9.51 -5.01 -2.37
C ILE A 271 -10.56 -5.68 -3.26
N ILE A 272 -10.29 -6.91 -3.68
CA ILE A 272 -11.28 -7.76 -4.36
C ILE A 272 -12.08 -8.49 -3.27
N PRO A 273 -13.38 -8.20 -3.09
CA PRO A 273 -14.17 -8.82 -2.04
C PRO A 273 -14.19 -10.34 -2.15
N GLY A 274 -13.97 -11.03 -1.04
CA GLY A 274 -14.00 -12.50 -0.96
C GLY A 274 -12.68 -13.19 -1.32
N GLU A 275 -11.83 -12.57 -2.13
CA GLU A 275 -10.47 -13.05 -2.38
C GLU A 275 -9.45 -12.44 -1.41
N PHE A 276 -9.74 -11.24 -0.89
CA PHE A 276 -8.81 -10.44 -0.08
C PHE A 276 -7.44 -10.29 -0.76
N SER A 277 -7.46 -10.33 -2.10
CA SER A 277 -6.40 -9.94 -3.01
C SER A 277 -6.55 -8.45 -3.33
N PHE A 278 -5.45 -7.80 -3.66
CA PHE A 278 -5.43 -6.39 -4.06
C PHE A 278 -5.19 -6.33 -5.56
N GLY A 279 -6.22 -5.96 -6.30
CA GLY A 279 -6.26 -6.04 -7.75
C GLY A 279 -6.76 -4.75 -8.40
N ARG A 280 -6.87 -4.78 -9.73
CA ARG A 280 -7.31 -3.60 -10.49
C ARG A 280 -8.80 -3.37 -10.28
N VAL A 281 -9.15 -2.19 -9.80
CA VAL A 281 -10.53 -1.70 -9.75
C VAL A 281 -10.59 -0.53 -10.71
N PHE A 282 -11.14 -0.77 -11.91
CA PHE A 282 -11.42 0.29 -12.86
C PHE A 282 -12.86 0.76 -12.61
N PRO A 283 -13.10 1.99 -12.14
CA PRO A 283 -14.47 2.44 -11.90
C PRO A 283 -15.32 2.61 -13.17
N ASP A 284 -14.75 2.60 -14.38
CA ASP A 284 -15.52 2.71 -15.63
C ASP A 284 -14.84 2.01 -16.84
N MET A 285 -14.75 0.66 -16.80
CA MET A 285 -14.76 -0.17 -18.02
C MET A 285 -15.96 -1.13 -17.98
#